data_AF-A0A3P3XYQ1-F1
#
_entry.id   AF-A0A3P3XYQ1-F1
#
_cell.length_a   1.000
_cell.length_b   1.000
_cell.length_c   1.000
_cell.angle_alpha   90.00
_cell.angle_beta   90.00
_cell.angle_gamma   90.00
#
_symmetry.space_group_name_H-M   'P 1'
#
loop_
_entity.id
_entity.type
_entity.pdbx_description
1 polymer ?
#
loop_
_entity_poly.entity_id
_entity_poly.type
_entity_poly.pdbx_seq_one_letter_code
_entity_poly.pdbx_strand_id
1 'polypeptide(L)'
;MPSFFPLRSVLPCRVCIIEPRAMGALFRAVWQQNKNVGEAAILCDVLNGAGFPGERLVNRAATDPHVKKQLAENTATALQRGVIGVPTYEVADKPSASSLLLFGQDRTDQLLDILAGWQPSPPNAAQQRALNKLQLFAHSSRL
;
A
#
# COMPACT_ATOMS: atom_id res chain seq x y z
N MET A 1 10.09 -13.88 -10.48
CA MET A 1 9.35 -12.64 -10.79
C MET A 1 8.37 -12.93 -11.92
N PRO A 2 7.14 -12.37 -11.91
CA PRO A 2 6.18 -12.62 -12.99
C PRO A 2 6.68 -12.08 -14.35
N SER A 3 6.32 -12.74 -15.44
CA SER A 3 6.80 -12.41 -16.80
C SER A 3 6.24 -11.10 -17.37
N PHE A 4 5.15 -10.59 -16.78
CA PHE A 4 4.45 -9.36 -17.18
C PHE A 4 4.73 -8.18 -16.22
N PHE A 5 5.79 -8.26 -15.42
CA PHE A 5 6.16 -7.17 -14.53
C PHE A 5 6.70 -5.97 -15.32
N PRO A 6 6.27 -4.71 -15.03
CA PRO A 6 5.37 -4.31 -13.96
C PRO A 6 3.89 -4.60 -14.26
N LEU A 7 3.17 -5.11 -13.24
CA LEU A 7 1.75 -5.41 -13.33
C LEU A 7 0.90 -4.13 -13.39
N ARG A 8 0.02 -4.03 -14.40
CA ARG A 8 -1.07 -3.04 -14.41
C ARG A 8 -2.13 -3.42 -13.36
N SER A 9 -2.03 -2.86 -12.15
CA SER A 9 -2.82 -3.29 -10.98
C SER A 9 -4.12 -2.52 -10.73
N VAL A 10 -4.49 -1.53 -11.55
CA VAL A 10 -5.68 -0.68 -11.30
C VAL A 10 -6.97 -1.49 -11.15
N LEU A 11 -7.24 -2.41 -12.08
CA LEU A 11 -8.45 -3.23 -12.07
C LEU A 11 -8.49 -4.20 -10.87
N PRO A 12 -7.44 -5.00 -10.58
CA PRO A 12 -7.44 -5.85 -9.39
C PRO A 12 -7.47 -5.05 -8.07
N CYS A 13 -6.84 -3.87 -8.00
CA CYS A 13 -6.97 -3.00 -6.81
C CYS A 13 -8.42 -2.54 -6.57
N ARG A 14 -9.17 -2.23 -7.64
CA ARG A 14 -10.60 -1.91 -7.53
C ARG A 14 -11.44 -3.12 -7.12
N VAL A 15 -11.08 -4.32 -7.57
CA VAL A 15 -11.69 -5.56 -7.05
C VAL A 15 -11.44 -5.70 -5.56
N CYS A 16 -10.23 -5.44 -5.06
CA CYS A 16 -9.93 -5.48 -3.62
C CYS A 16 -10.70 -4.43 -2.80
N ILE A 17 -11.10 -3.30 -3.39
CA ILE A 17 -12.00 -2.32 -2.74
C ILE A 17 -13.41 -2.91 -2.59
N ILE A 18 -13.89 -3.66 -3.58
CA ILE A 18 -15.23 -4.26 -3.58
C ILE A 18 -15.28 -5.53 -2.71
N GLU A 19 -14.26 -6.37 -2.81
CA GLU A 19 -14.17 -7.69 -2.20
C GLU A 19 -12.75 -7.90 -1.63
N PRO A 20 -12.46 -7.41 -0.42
CA PRO A 20 -11.13 -7.51 0.19
C PRO A 20 -10.65 -8.96 0.38
N ARG A 21 -11.57 -9.93 0.52
CA ARG A 21 -11.21 -11.35 0.70
C ARG A 21 -10.54 -11.95 -0.54
N ALA A 22 -10.71 -11.34 -1.71
CA ALA A 22 -10.06 -11.79 -2.95
C ALA A 22 -8.54 -11.54 -2.97
N MET A 23 -8.02 -10.66 -2.10
CA MET A 23 -6.62 -10.25 -2.11
C MET A 23 -5.65 -11.44 -2.09
N GLY A 24 -5.87 -12.42 -1.21
CA GLY A 24 -5.01 -13.60 -1.12
C GLY A 24 -4.98 -14.43 -2.41
N ALA A 25 -6.11 -14.56 -3.10
CA ALA A 25 -6.19 -15.28 -4.37
C ALA A 25 -5.46 -14.51 -5.49
N LEU A 26 -5.62 -13.19 -5.54
CA LEU A 26 -4.96 -12.33 -6.54
C LEU A 26 -3.44 -12.29 -6.35
N PHE A 27 -2.95 -12.20 -5.11
CA PHE A 27 -1.52 -12.28 -4.81
C PHE A 27 -0.92 -13.62 -5.24
N ARG A 28 -1.59 -14.74 -4.91
CA ARG A 28 -1.14 -16.07 -5.36
C ARG A 28 -1.12 -16.18 -6.88
N ALA A 29 -2.16 -15.70 -7.56
CA ALA A 29 -2.24 -15.73 -9.02
C ALA A 29 -1.06 -15.00 -9.69
N VAL A 30 -0.71 -13.81 -9.20
CA VAL A 30 0.41 -13.04 -9.74
C VAL A 30 1.75 -13.68 -9.39
N TRP A 31 2.01 -13.88 -8.10
CA TRP A 31 3.37 -14.14 -7.60
C TRP A 31 3.76 -15.61 -7.57
N GLN A 32 2.78 -16.52 -7.48
CA GLN A 32 3.03 -17.97 -7.45
C GLN A 32 2.67 -18.64 -8.78
N GLN A 33 1.65 -18.15 -9.48
CA GLN A 33 1.10 -18.82 -10.67
C GLN A 33 1.42 -18.10 -11.99
N ASN A 34 2.11 -16.95 -11.94
CA ASN A 34 2.45 -16.15 -13.12
C ASN A 34 1.24 -15.81 -14.01
N LYS A 35 0.11 -15.40 -13.41
CA LYS A 35 -1.10 -14.98 -14.13
C LYS A 35 -1.24 -13.45 -14.19
N ASN A 36 -1.41 -12.92 -15.40
CA ASN A 36 -1.58 -11.48 -15.62
C ASN A 36 -2.99 -11.00 -15.26
N VAL A 37 -3.26 -10.77 -13.97
CA VAL A 37 -4.55 -10.26 -13.48
C VAL A 37 -4.82 -8.78 -13.84
N GLY A 38 -3.92 -8.14 -14.60
CA GLY A 38 -4.19 -6.85 -15.23
C GLY A 38 -5.15 -6.98 -16.42
N GLU A 39 -5.31 -8.18 -16.97
CA GLU A 39 -6.27 -8.51 -18.01
C GLU A 39 -7.59 -8.98 -17.41
N ALA A 40 -8.70 -8.42 -17.91
CA ALA A 40 -10.02 -8.63 -17.33
C ALA A 40 -10.47 -10.10 -17.38
N ALA A 41 -10.16 -10.82 -18.46
CA ALA A 41 -10.49 -12.24 -18.61
C ALA A 41 -9.74 -13.10 -17.57
N ILE A 42 -8.41 -12.94 -17.49
CA ILE A 42 -7.57 -13.68 -16.52
C ILE A 42 -7.99 -13.34 -15.08
N LEU A 43 -8.29 -12.07 -14.78
CA LEU A 43 -8.78 -11.65 -13.48
C LEU A 43 -10.11 -12.33 -13.14
N CYS A 44 -11.04 -12.41 -14.10
CA CYS A 44 -12.32 -13.09 -13.94
C CYS A 44 -12.12 -14.59 -13.63
N ASP A 45 -11.29 -15.28 -14.41
CA ASP A 45 -10.99 -16.70 -14.22
C ASP A 45 -10.36 -16.98 -12.85
N VAL A 46 -9.44 -16.13 -12.41
CA VAL A 46 -8.80 -16.23 -11.09
C VAL A 46 -9.83 -16.06 -9.97
N LEU A 47 -10.75 -15.11 -10.10
CA LEU A 47 -11.81 -14.86 -9.12
C LEU A 47 -12.79 -16.03 -9.06
N ASN A 48 -13.26 -16.52 -10.21
CA ASN A 48 -14.16 -17.66 -10.33
C ASN A 48 -13.51 -18.93 -9.72
N GLY A 49 -12.25 -19.21 -10.08
CA GLY A 49 -11.50 -20.34 -9.52
C GLY A 49 -11.26 -20.25 -8.01
N ALA A 50 -11.37 -19.06 -7.42
CA ALA A 50 -11.30 -18.83 -5.98
C ALA A 50 -12.68 -18.76 -5.30
N GLY A 51 -13.78 -19.02 -6.03
CA GLY A 51 -15.14 -19.05 -5.50
C GLY A 51 -15.84 -17.69 -5.40
N PHE A 52 -15.28 -16.65 -6.04
CA PHE A 52 -15.90 -15.33 -6.11
C PHE A 52 -16.71 -15.17 -7.41
N PRO A 53 -17.73 -14.30 -7.44
CA PRO A 53 -18.48 -14.00 -8.67
C PRO A 53 -17.66 -13.07 -9.57
N GLY A 54 -16.72 -13.63 -10.34
CA GLY A 54 -15.70 -12.93 -11.10
C GLY A 54 -16.26 -11.91 -12.08
N GLU A 55 -17.25 -12.29 -12.89
CA GLU A 55 -17.83 -11.43 -13.92
C GLU A 55 -18.46 -10.18 -13.28
N ARG A 56 -19.20 -10.38 -12.18
CA ARG A 56 -19.84 -9.29 -11.44
C ARG A 56 -18.80 -8.35 -10.83
N LEU A 57 -17.76 -8.91 -10.21
CA LEU A 57 -16.72 -8.11 -9.55
C LEU A 57 -15.90 -7.32 -10.58
N VAL A 58 -15.49 -7.95 -11.68
CA VAL A 58 -14.72 -7.31 -12.75
C VAL A 58 -15.54 -6.21 -13.44
N ASN A 59 -16.81 -6.49 -13.77
CA ASN A 59 -17.69 -5.48 -14.36
C ASN A 59 -17.83 -4.27 -13.43
N ARG A 60 -18.18 -4.50 -12.15
CA ARG A 60 -18.33 -3.41 -11.18
C ARG A 60 -17.03 -2.64 -10.97
N ALA A 61 -15.89 -3.31 -10.85
CA ALA A 61 -14.58 -2.66 -10.73
C ALA A 61 -14.24 -1.77 -11.95
N ALA A 62 -14.74 -2.13 -13.14
CA ALA A 62 -14.52 -1.37 -14.36
C ALA A 62 -15.49 -0.20 -14.55
N THR A 63 -16.73 -0.30 -14.07
CA THR A 63 -17.80 0.65 -14.39
C THR A 63 -18.20 1.57 -13.23
N ASP A 64 -18.17 1.09 -11.98
CA ASP A 64 -18.68 1.80 -10.81
C ASP A 64 -17.84 3.06 -10.49
N PRO A 65 -18.39 4.27 -10.63
CA PRO A 65 -17.66 5.51 -10.39
C PRO A 65 -17.24 5.67 -8.93
N HIS A 66 -17.99 5.12 -7.96
CA HIS A 66 -17.63 5.20 -6.55
C HIS A 66 -16.38 4.38 -6.24
N VAL A 67 -16.23 3.20 -6.84
CA VAL A 67 -15.04 2.36 -6.66
C VAL A 67 -13.80 3.03 -7.29
N LYS A 68 -13.96 3.67 -8.45
CA LYS A 68 -12.89 4.44 -9.09
C LYS A 68 -12.45 5.61 -8.22
N LYS A 69 -13.43 6.35 -7.68
CA LYS A 69 -13.19 7.49 -6.79
C LYS A 69 -12.50 7.05 -5.51
N GLN A 70 -12.95 5.97 -4.88
CA GLN A 70 -12.35 5.44 -3.66
C GLN A 70 -10.87 5.07 -3.85
N LEU A 71 -10.50 4.45 -4.96
CA LEU A 71 -9.08 4.14 -5.25
C LEU A 71 -8.24 5.42 -5.35
N ALA A 72 -8.76 6.45 -6.01
CA ALA A 72 -8.09 7.74 -6.12
C ALA A 72 -7.96 8.45 -4.76
N GLU A 73 -9.03 8.46 -3.95
CA GLU A 73 -9.04 9.05 -2.61
C GLU A 73 -8.08 8.33 -1.66
N ASN A 74 -8.02 7.00 -1.69
CA ASN A 74 -7.05 6.22 -0.92
C ASN A 74 -5.61 6.59 -1.30
N THR A 75 -5.35 6.74 -2.60
CA THR A 75 -4.01 7.11 -3.11
C THR A 75 -3.64 8.53 -2.71
N ALA A 76 -4.57 9.48 -2.82
CA ALA A 76 -4.37 10.87 -2.38
C ALA A 76 -4.12 10.96 -0.87
N THR A 77 -4.86 10.19 -0.07
CA THR A 77 -4.67 10.12 1.39
C THR A 77 -3.28 9.59 1.73
N ALA A 78 -2.80 8.54 1.06
CA ALA A 78 -1.46 8.01 1.28
C ALA A 78 -0.37 9.06 0.95
N LEU A 79 -0.52 9.78 -0.17
CA LEU A 79 0.41 10.86 -0.54
C LEU A 79 0.40 12.01 0.47
N GLN A 80 -0.78 12.44 0.94
CA GLN A 80 -0.91 13.50 1.95
C GLN A 80 -0.25 13.12 3.28
N ARG A 81 -0.23 11.83 3.62
CA ARG A 81 0.46 11.32 4.82
C ARG A 81 1.97 11.17 4.63
N GLY A 82 2.49 11.33 3.41
CA GLY A 82 3.92 11.18 3.12
C GLY A 82 4.34 9.74 2.77
N VAL A 83 3.40 8.87 2.38
CA VAL A 83 3.71 7.52 1.91
C VAL A 83 4.43 7.60 0.56
N ILE A 84 5.63 7.00 0.49
CA ILE A 84 6.49 7.01 -0.70
C ILE A 84 6.54 5.67 -1.46
N GLY A 85 5.95 4.62 -0.90
CA GLY A 85 5.98 3.28 -1.49
C GLY A 85 5.15 2.26 -0.71
N VAL A 86 5.21 1.00 -1.15
CA VAL A 86 4.50 -0.12 -0.50
C VAL A 86 5.43 -1.32 -0.23
N PRO A 87 5.18 -2.10 0.84
CA PRO A 87 4.24 -1.78 1.91
C PRO A 87 4.74 -0.61 2.77
N THR A 88 3.82 0.22 3.23
CA THR A 88 4.04 1.22 4.29
C THR A 88 3.02 0.99 5.38
N TYR A 89 3.47 0.98 6.63
CA TYR A 89 2.63 0.86 7.82
C TYR A 89 2.59 2.21 8.52
N GLU A 90 1.39 2.66 8.87
CA GLU A 90 1.21 3.83 9.73
C GLU A 90 0.76 3.38 11.11
N VAL A 91 1.53 3.74 12.13
CA VAL A 91 1.23 3.43 13.53
C VAL A 91 0.93 4.74 14.26
N ALA A 92 -0.29 4.88 14.75
CA ALA A 92 -0.70 6.03 15.55
C ALA A 92 -0.53 5.69 17.04
N ASP A 93 0.35 6.43 17.72
CA ASP A 93 0.73 6.14 19.10
C ASP A 93 -0.30 6.65 20.14
N LYS A 94 -1.15 7.61 19.75
CA LYS A 94 -2.31 8.15 20.50
C LYS A 94 -3.12 9.10 19.61
N PRO A 95 -4.38 9.42 19.95
CA PRO A 95 -5.22 10.35 19.17
C PRO A 95 -4.67 11.77 18.96
N SER A 96 -3.62 12.17 19.69
CA SER A 96 -3.02 13.52 19.59
C SER A 96 -1.50 13.53 19.28
N ALA A 97 -0.90 12.39 18.93
CA ALA A 97 0.53 12.31 18.59
C ALA A 97 0.73 12.10 17.08
N SER A 98 1.85 12.60 16.57
CA SER A 98 2.35 12.32 15.21
C SER A 98 2.35 10.82 14.93
N SER A 99 1.81 10.38 13.80
CA SER A 99 1.89 8.99 13.37
C SER A 99 3.29 8.65 12.87
N LEU A 100 3.74 7.42 13.14
CA LEU A 100 4.99 6.89 12.60
C LEU A 100 4.70 6.14 11.31
N LEU A 101 5.42 6.48 10.24
CA LEU A 101 5.42 5.72 9.00
C LEU A 101 6.64 4.80 8.92
N LEU A 102 6.38 3.50 8.76
CA LEU A 102 7.38 2.47 8.53
C LEU A 102 7.26 1.97 7.09
N PHE A 103 8.21 2.35 6.24
CA PHE A 103 8.27 1.89 4.85
C PHE A 103 9.15 0.64 4.73
N GLY A 104 8.64 -0.37 4.02
CA GLY A 104 9.35 -1.61 3.72
C GLY A 104 8.90 -2.80 4.56
N GLN A 105 8.95 -4.00 3.97
CA GLN A 105 8.66 -5.26 4.67
C GLN A 105 9.73 -5.59 5.73
N ASP A 106 10.97 -5.12 5.53
CA ASP A 106 12.09 -5.25 6.47
C ASP A 106 11.91 -4.42 7.76
N ARG A 107 10.75 -3.79 7.95
CA ARG A 107 10.35 -3.07 9.16
C ARG A 107 9.26 -3.80 9.96
N THR A 108 8.85 -5.01 9.58
CA THR A 108 7.81 -5.74 10.31
C THR A 108 8.19 -6.04 11.76
N ASP A 109 9.46 -6.36 12.05
CA ASP A 109 9.88 -6.60 13.44
C ASP A 109 9.76 -5.32 14.30
N GLN A 110 10.20 -4.17 13.75
CA GLN A 110 10.03 -2.87 14.40
C GLN A 110 8.55 -2.51 14.59
N LEU A 111 7.71 -2.81 13.59
CA LEU A 111 6.27 -2.63 13.70
C LEU A 111 5.70 -3.44 14.88
N LEU A 112 6.13 -4.69 15.04
CA LEU A 112 5.70 -5.54 16.17
C LEU A 112 6.19 -4.98 17.50
N ASP A 113 7.44 -4.55 17.59
CA ASP A 113 7.98 -3.92 18.81
C ASP A 113 7.19 -2.67 19.20
N ILE A 114 6.89 -1.80 18.22
CA ILE A 114 6.10 -0.58 18.45
C ILE A 114 4.68 -0.92 18.93
N LEU A 115 4.03 -1.91 18.30
CA LEU A 115 2.71 -2.38 18.73
C LEU A 115 2.73 -3.02 20.12
N ALA A 116 3.87 -3.58 20.54
CA ALA A 116 4.11 -4.08 21.90
C ALA A 116 4.41 -2.97 22.93
N GLY A 117 4.45 -1.70 22.49
CA GLY A 117 4.66 -0.54 23.35
C GLY A 117 6.09 -0.02 23.37
N TRP A 118 7.00 -0.57 22.56
CA TRP A 118 8.31 0.02 22.37
C TRP A 118 8.19 1.38 21.67
N GLN A 119 8.99 2.33 22.12
CA GLN A 119 9.03 3.69 21.59
C GLN A 119 10.44 3.96 21.07
N PRO A 120 10.60 4.53 19.87
CA PRO A 120 11.92 4.98 19.43
C PRO A 120 12.44 6.02 20.41
N SER A 121 13.68 5.83 20.86
CA SER A 121 14.32 6.82 21.74
C SER A 121 14.46 8.15 21.01
N PRO A 122 14.31 9.29 21.71
CA PRO A 122 14.53 10.59 21.10
C PRO A 122 15.97 10.69 20.56
N PRO A 123 16.20 11.47 19.49
CA PRO A 123 17.54 11.65 18.94
C PRO A 123 18.50 12.17 20.01
N ASN A 124 19.66 11.56 20.14
CA ASN A 124 20.72 12.12 20.97
C ASN A 124 21.29 13.41 20.36
N ALA A 125 22.12 14.14 21.11
CA ALA A 125 22.66 15.44 20.65
C ALA A 125 23.41 15.35 19.30
N ALA A 126 24.10 14.23 19.01
CA ALA A 126 24.77 14.05 17.73
C ALA A 126 23.76 13.83 16.58
N GLN A 127 22.75 13.01 16.80
CA GLN A 127 21.68 12.76 15.84
C GLN A 127 20.84 14.02 15.59
N GLN A 128 20.52 14.79 16.63
CA GLN A 128 19.79 16.05 16.49
C GLN A 128 20.59 17.08 15.66
N ARG A 129 21.91 17.18 15.88
CA ARG A 129 22.76 18.04 15.05
C ARG A 129 22.77 17.63 13.58
N ALA A 130 22.75 16.32 13.29
CA ALA A 130 22.67 15.82 11.92
C ALA A 130 21.31 16.13 11.27
N LEU A 131 20.20 15.94 11.99
CA LEU A 131 18.85 16.27 11.53
C LEU A 131 18.70 17.77 11.20
N ASN A 132 19.19 18.64 12.07
CA ASN A 132 19.15 20.08 11.84
C ASN A 132 19.91 20.48 10.56
N LYS A 133 21.07 19.84 10.28
CA LYS A 133 21.82 20.06 9.04
C LYS A 133 21.01 19.63 7.80
N LEU A 134 20.38 18.45 7.83
CA LEU A 134 19.54 17.95 6.72
C LEU A 134 18.35 18.87 6.42
N GLN A 135 17.69 19.42 7.45
CA GLN A 135 16.57 20.34 7.28
C GLN A 135 16.98 21.67 6.63
N LEU A 136 18.18 22.17 6.94
CA LEU A 136 18.75 23.36 6.31
C LEU A 136 19.02 23.15 4.82
N PHE A 137 19.50 21.96 4.41
CA PHE A 137 19.69 21.64 2.98
C PHE A 137 18.36 21.53 2.22
N ALA A 138 17.33 20.93 2.81
CA ALA A 138 16.02 20.79 2.16
C ALA A 138 15.28 22.13 1.93
N HIS A 139 15.59 23.18 2.71
CA HIS A 139 15.05 24.53 2.49
C HIS A 139 15.85 25.35 1.47
N SER A 140 17.13 25.03 1.26
CA SER A 140 17.99 25.75 0.30
C SER A 140 17.84 25.29 -1.16
N SER A 141 17.14 24.19 -1.42
CA SER A 141 16.96 23.61 -2.77
C SER A 141 15.58 23.89 -3.40
N ARG A 142 14.83 24.88 -2.89
CA ARG A 142 13.59 25.40 -3.50
C ARG A 142 13.80 26.81 -4.09
N LEU A 143 14.85 26.98 -4.89
CA LEU A 143 15.04 28.12 -5.79
C LEU A 143 15.21 27.61 -7.21
#